data_AF-A0A2X1A946-F1
#
_entry.id   AF-A0A2X1A946-F1
#
_cell.length_a   1.000
_cell.length_b   1.000
_cell.length_c   1.000
_cell.angle_alpha   90.00
_cell.angle_beta   90.00
_cell.angle_gamma   90.00
#
_symmetry.space_group_name_H-M   'P 1'
#
loop_
_entity.id
_entity.type
_entity.pdbx_description
1 polymer ?
#
loop_
_entity_poly.entity_id
_entity_poly.type
_entity_poly.pdbx_seq_one_letter_code
_entity_poly.pdbx_strand_id
1 'polypeptide(L)' 'MRVQEVILENNIKRYILLDQEGIPVLVAMKYIKYLDKTGKSSNTQKSYCYSLKHFLPI' A
#
# COMPACT_ATOMS: atom_id res chain seq x y z
N MET A 1 -8.06 -4.36 -9.05
CA MET A 1 -7.00 -3.84 -8.15
C MET A 1 -6.06 -4.95 -7.69
N ARG A 2 -4.78 -4.63 -7.47
CA ARG A 2 -3.73 -5.56 -7.02
C ARG A 2 -2.82 -4.90 -5.99
N VAL A 3 -2.47 -5.63 -4.92
CA VAL A 3 -1.43 -5.20 -3.98
C VAL A 3 -0.08 -5.60 -4.54
N GLN A 4 0.84 -4.65 -4.66
CA GLN A 4 2.20 -4.83 -5.14
C GLN A 4 3.19 -4.55 -4.01
N GLU A 5 4.12 -5.48 -3.77
CA GLU A 5 5.29 -5.25 -2.91
C GLU A 5 6.31 -4.37 -3.66
N VAL A 6 6.86 -3.39 -2.96
CA VAL A 6 7.90 -2.49 -3.45
C VAL A 6 9.07 -2.58 -2.49
N ILE A 7 10.27 -2.78 -3.02
CA ILE A 7 11.51 -2.80 -2.25
C ILE A 7 12.13 -1.41 -2.39
N LEU A 8 12.24 -0.70 -1.27
CA LEU A 8 12.94 0.57 -1.19
C LEU A 8 14.42 0.35 -0.84
N GLU A 9 15.16 1.46 -0.72
CA GLU A 9 16.52 1.48 -0.19
C GLU A 9 16.60 0.72 1.15
N ASN A 10 17.76 0.11 1.43
CA ASN A 10 18.00 -0.70 2.64
C ASN A 10 17.10 -1.95 2.77
N ASN A 11 16.61 -2.52 1.66
CA ASN A 11 15.73 -3.70 1.63
C ASN A 11 14.41 -3.52 2.40
N ILE A 12 13.97 -2.27 2.54
CA ILE A 12 12.74 -1.97 3.24
C ILE A 12 11.55 -2.30 2.33
N LYS A 13 10.70 -3.23 2.79
CA LYS A 13 9.47 -3.61 2.08
C LYS A 13 8.35 -2.62 2.34
N ARG A 14 7.65 -2.24 1.27
CA ARG A 14 6.44 -1.41 1.28
C ARG A 14 5.40 -1.99 0.33
N TYR A 15 4.16 -1.50 0.41
CA TYR A 15 3.04 -2.02 -0.34
C TYR A 15 2.24 -0.90 -1.00
N ILE A 16 1.90 -1.05 -2.27
CA ILE A 16 1.04 -0.12 -3.00
C ILE A 16 -0.17 -0.86 -3.56
N LEU A 17 -1.30 -0.16 -3.63
CA LEU A 17 -2.51 -0.66 -4.27
C LEU A 17 -2.59 -0.08 -5.68
N LEU A 18 -2.57 -0.96 -6.68
CA LEU A 18 -2.71 -0.60 -8.08
C LEU A 18 -4.15 -0.89 -8.53
N ASP A 19 -4.69 -0.07 -9.43
CA ASP A 19 -5.96 -0.32 -10.10
C ASP A 19 -5.82 -1.37 -11.23
N GLN A 20 -6.79 -1.42 -12.15
CA GLN A 20 -6.78 -2.36 -13.27
C GLN A 20 -5.81 -1.97 -14.39
N GLU A 21 -5.51 -0.68 -14.51
CA GLU A 21 -4.57 -0.13 -15.50
C GLU A 21 -3.12 -0.14 -14.97
N GLY A 22 -2.94 -0.54 -13.71
CA GLY A 22 -1.64 -0.57 -13.06
C GLY A 22 -1.24 0.77 -12.44
N ILE A 23 -2.18 1.71 -12.32
CA ILE A 23 -1.96 3.04 -11.74
C ILE A 23 -2.16 2.96 -10.21
N PRO A 24 -1.29 3.61 -9.41
CA PRO A 24 -1.48 3.67 -7.96
C PRO A 24 -2.78 4.37 -7.57
N VAL A 25 -3.58 3.70 -6.73
CA VAL A 25 -4.82 4.26 -6.20
C VAL A 25 -4.47 5.32 -5.17
N LEU A 26 -4.66 6.59 -5.54
CA LEU A 26 -4.11 7.75 -4.83
C LEU A 26 -4.51 7.81 -3.34
N VAL A 27 -5.78 7.52 -3.03
CA VAL A 27 -6.29 7.55 -1.65
C VAL A 27 -5.60 6.47 -0.80
N ALA A 28 -5.46 5.26 -1.33
CA ALA A 28 -4.75 4.18 -0.66
C ALA A 28 -3.26 4.53 -0.48
N MET A 29 -2.61 5.06 -1.52
CA MET A 29 -1.21 5.48 -1.47
C MET A 29 -0.96 6.54 -0.39
N LYS A 30 -1.83 7.55 -0.27
CA LYS A 30 -1.74 8.58 0.78
C LYS A 30 -1.83 7.97 2.17
N TYR A 31 -2.74 7.02 2.37
CA TYR A 31 -2.90 6.35 3.66
C TYR A 31 -1.70 5.45 4.01
N ILE A 32 -1.20 4.65 3.06
CA ILE A 32 0.01 3.85 3.30
C ILE A 32 1.21 4.74 3.61
N LYS A 33 1.37 5.87 2.89
CA LYS A 33 2.42 6.86 3.18
C LYS A 33 2.30 7.45 4.60
N TYR A 34 1.08 7.63 5.10
CA TYR A 34 0.86 8.04 6.49
C TYR A 34 1.28 6.95 7.49
N LEU A 35 0.95 5.68 7.23
CA LEU A 35 1.39 4.56 8.07
C LEU A 35 2.92 4.42 8.09
N ASP A 36 3.56 4.66 6.95
CA ASP A 36 5.01 4.69 6.82
C ASP A 36 5.63 5.80 7.66
N LYS A 37 5.13 7.04 7.55
CA LYS A 37 5.57 8.18 8.36
C LYS A 37 5.38 7.99 9.86
N THR A 38 4.35 7.23 10.28
CA THR A 38 4.10 6.92 11.70
C THR A 38 4.87 5.71 12.21
N GLY A 39 5.80 5.16 11.41
CA GLY A 39 6.68 4.07 11.81
C GLY A 39 5.98 2.72 11.94
N LYS A 40 4.81 2.53 11.30
CA LYS A 40 4.12 1.24 11.33
C LYS A 40 4.93 0.19 10.58
N SER A 41 4.97 -1.03 11.13
CA SER A 41 5.72 -2.14 10.56
C SER A 41 5.28 -2.47 9.12
N SER A 42 6.17 -3.10 8.36
CA SER A 42 5.87 -3.57 6.99
C SER A 42 4.63 -4.48 6.95
N ASN A 43 4.51 -5.42 7.90
CA ASN A 43 3.34 -6.31 7.98
C ASN A 43 2.05 -5.53 8.27
N THR A 44 2.11 -4.52 9.14
CA THR A 44 0.95 -3.65 9.40
C THR A 44 0.54 -2.94 8.11
N GLN A 45 1.47 -2.31 7.40
CA GLN A 45 1.19 -1.64 6.13
C GLN A 45 0.61 -2.61 5.08
N LYS A 46 1.14 -3.84 5.01
CA LYS A 46 0.61 -4.91 4.15
C LYS A 46 -0.86 -5.18 4.44
N SER A 47 -1.20 -5.48 5.69
CA SER A 47 -2.58 -5.79 6.09
C SER A 47 -3.53 -4.65 5.76
N TYR A 48 -3.16 -3.41 6.05
CA TYR A 48 -3.98 -2.24 5.69
C TYR A 48 -4.14 -2.07 4.18
N CYS A 49 -3.11 -2.34 3.38
CA CYS A 49 -3.20 -2.28 1.92
C CYS A 49 -4.19 -3.32 1.37
N TYR A 50 -4.22 -4.53 1.94
CA TYR A 50 -5.23 -5.54 1.61
C TYR A 50 -6.62 -5.15 2.10
N SER A 51 -6.77 -4.60 3.30
CA SER A 51 -8.06 -4.07 3.77
C SER A 51 -8.61 -2.99 2.84
N LEU A 52 -7.75 -2.07 2.38
CA LEU A 52 -8.12 -1.03 1.42
C LEU A 52 -8.54 -1.60 0.05
N LYS A 53 -7.85 -2.66 -0.44
CA LYS A 53 -8.25 -3.36 -1.65
C LYS A 53 -9.69 -3.88 -1.59
N HIS A 54 -10.14 -4.35 -0.42
CA HIS A 54 -11.49 -4.87 -0.23
C HIS A 54 -12.52 -3.79 0.10
N PHE A 55 -12.09 -2.68 0.70
CA PHE A 55 -12.97 -1.59 1.11
C PHE A 55 -13.30 -0.62 -0.04
N LEU A 56 -12.33 -0.32 -0.91
CA LEU A 56 -12.52 0.66 -1.98
C LEU A 56 -13.38 0.07 -3.11
N PRO A 57 -14.32 0.84 -3.67
CA PRO A 57 -15.06 0.43 -4.86
C PRO A 57 -14.12 0.24 -6.04
N ILE A 58 -14.44 -0.75 -6.88
CA ILE A 58 -13.64 -1.20 -8.05
C ILE A 58 -13.66 -0.15 -9.16
#